data_AF-A0A9P8K0I6-F1
#
_entry.id   AF-A0A9P8K0I6-F1
#
_cell.length_a   1.000
_cell.length_b   1.000
_cell.length_c   1.000
_cell.angle_alpha   90.00
_cell.angle_beta   90.00
_cell.angle_gamma   90.00
#
_symmetry.space_group_name_H-M   'P 1'
#
loop_
_entity.id
_entity.type
_entity.pdbx_description
1 polymer ?
#
loop_
_entity_poly.entity_id
_entity_poly.type
_entity_poly.pdbx_seq_one_letter_code
_entity_poly.pdbx_strand_id
1 'polypeptide(L)'
;DCKAIAGCKGFNIFYERDPSQDPGSGCPNPASTTVIKASFWGNLIGSNLAINKGQYRDQFQVVIAGSNGYNVDACETAVQGWTQTQLGSCSINAPKSYCLPDNSDSYLTVKTFSDGNFDNSRCKAQCDIITKQSPDTPCNFFTSYMQVKNGQCGVQQCAFYKRAWDKSYCTNTGDPVNKITIAWASSFTNNACDGTEFCSTTPNVLTATAV
;
A
#
# COMPACT_ATOMS: atom_id res chain seq x y z
N ASP A 1 13.90 15.89 7.68
CA ASP A 1 12.49 15.49 7.57
C ASP A 1 12.23 14.98 6.15
N CYS A 2 11.72 13.76 5.98
CA CYS A 2 11.38 13.23 4.65
C CYS A 2 10.27 14.06 3.98
N LYS A 3 9.32 14.62 4.75
CA LYS A 3 8.24 15.47 4.20
C LYS A 3 8.74 16.77 3.55
N ALA A 4 9.92 17.25 3.95
CA ALA A 4 10.54 18.45 3.39
C ALA A 4 11.38 18.17 2.12
N ILE A 5 11.61 16.91 1.77
CA ILE A 5 12.41 16.50 0.61
C ILE A 5 11.46 16.12 -0.52
N ALA A 6 11.49 16.86 -1.62
CA ALA A 6 10.67 16.58 -2.78
C ALA A 6 10.91 15.15 -3.28
N GLY A 7 9.83 14.37 -3.39
CA GLY A 7 9.87 12.98 -3.86
C GLY A 7 10.27 11.94 -2.82
N CYS A 8 10.55 12.31 -1.56
CA CYS A 8 10.85 11.35 -0.50
C CYS A 8 9.58 10.61 -0.07
N LYS A 9 9.62 9.27 -0.13
CA LYS A 9 8.51 8.37 0.23
C LYS A 9 8.79 7.53 1.46
N GLY A 10 10.06 7.39 1.82
CA GLY A 10 10.49 6.69 3.01
C GLY A 10 11.91 7.06 3.43
N PHE A 11 12.27 6.70 4.65
CA PHE A 11 13.61 6.89 5.17
C PHE A 11 14.00 5.73 6.10
N ASN A 12 15.27 5.40 6.11
CA ASN A 12 15.83 4.37 6.98
C ASN A 12 16.78 5.03 7.98
N ILE A 13 16.59 4.74 9.27
CA ILE A 13 17.53 5.09 10.33
C ILE A 13 18.32 3.84 10.70
N PHE A 14 19.65 3.93 10.70
CA PHE A 14 20.52 2.81 10.98
C PHE A 14 21.73 3.17 11.83
N TYR A 15 22.19 2.18 12.60
CA TYR A 15 23.31 2.28 13.53
C TYR A 15 24.53 1.60 12.91
N GLU A 16 25.52 2.40 12.53
CA GLU A 16 26.76 1.92 11.92
C GLU A 16 27.89 1.91 12.94
N ARG A 17 28.62 0.79 13.02
CA ARG A 17 29.92 0.73 13.67
C ARG A 17 30.96 1.34 12.73
N ASP A 18 31.42 2.54 13.05
CA ASP A 18 32.42 3.28 12.27
C ASP A 18 33.73 3.33 13.08
N PRO A 19 34.91 3.40 12.43
CA PRO A 19 36.17 3.50 13.15
C PRO A 19 36.34 4.93 13.70
N SER A 20 36.93 5.07 14.88
CA SER A 20 37.15 6.38 15.51
C SER A 20 38.22 7.23 14.80
N GLN A 21 39.04 6.59 13.97
CA GLN A 21 40.04 7.18 13.09
C GLN A 21 40.09 6.36 11.79
N ASP A 22 40.59 6.92 10.69
CA ASP A 22 40.69 6.16 9.45
C ASP A 22 41.64 4.96 9.59
N PRO A 23 41.18 3.72 9.29
CA PRO A 23 42.05 2.53 9.35
C PRO A 23 43.17 2.60 8.31
N GLY A 24 44.37 2.20 8.71
CA GLY A 24 45.53 2.10 7.81
C GLY A 24 46.73 1.43 8.46
N SER A 25 47.89 1.43 7.79
CA SER A 25 49.06 0.63 8.19
C SER A 25 49.55 0.84 9.63
N GLY A 26 49.42 2.06 10.19
CA GLY A 26 49.77 2.37 11.57
C GLY A 26 48.67 2.12 12.61
N CYS A 27 47.43 1.90 12.16
CA CYS A 27 46.27 1.61 13.00
C CYS A 27 45.20 0.84 12.19
N PRO A 28 45.41 -0.46 11.91
CA PRO A 28 44.57 -1.20 10.98
C PRO A 28 43.18 -1.55 11.55
N ASN A 29 43.04 -1.52 12.88
CA ASN A 29 41.79 -1.76 13.59
C ASN A 29 41.64 -0.79 14.78
N PRO A 30 41.27 0.48 14.52
CA PRO A 30 41.06 1.47 15.57
C PRO A 30 39.85 1.12 16.45
N ALA A 31 39.72 1.81 17.58
CA ALA A 31 38.52 1.73 18.41
C ALA A 31 37.27 2.10 17.59
N SER A 32 36.13 1.49 17.89
CA SER A 32 34.88 1.81 17.20
C SER A 32 34.09 2.92 17.88
N THR A 33 33.36 3.68 17.08
CA THR A 33 32.26 4.54 17.50
C THR A 33 30.96 4.10 16.82
N THR A 34 29.82 4.42 17.41
CA THR A 34 28.51 4.18 16.78
C THR A 34 28.00 5.47 16.18
N VAL A 35 27.75 5.46 14.87
CA VAL A 35 27.16 6.60 14.15
C VAL A 35 25.72 6.27 13.78
N ILE A 36 24.80 7.17 14.11
CA ILE A 36 23.40 7.10 13.69
C ILE A 36 23.30 7.82 12.34
N LYS A 37 22.93 7.07 11.30
CA LYS A 37 22.79 7.60 9.94
C LYS A 37 21.35 7.49 9.46
N ALA A 38 20.98 8.37 8.54
CA ALA A 38 19.68 8.36 7.87
C ALA A 38 19.87 8.33 6.35
N SER A 39 19.11 7.48 5.66
CA SER A 39 19.01 7.48 4.19
C SER A 39 17.57 7.78 3.77
N PHE A 40 17.41 8.63 2.76
CA PHE A 40 16.12 9.02 2.21
C PHE A 40 15.87 8.30 0.88
N TRP A 41 14.64 7.86 0.66
CA TRP A 41 14.26 7.01 -0.45
C TRP A 41 13.09 7.62 -1.22
N GLY A 42 13.20 7.60 -2.55
CA GLY A 42 12.12 8.02 -3.45
C GLY A 42 11.01 6.98 -3.64
N ASN A 43 11.19 5.79 -3.06
CA ASN A 43 10.28 4.66 -3.10
C ASN A 43 9.97 4.18 -1.68
N LEU A 44 8.92 3.37 -1.57
CA LEU A 44 8.61 2.68 -0.32
C LEU A 44 9.71 1.68 0.00
N ILE A 45 10.08 1.60 1.28
CA ILE A 45 11.10 0.69 1.77
C ILE A 45 10.49 -0.45 2.59
N GLY A 46 10.95 -1.67 2.32
CA GLY A 46 10.62 -2.88 3.08
C GLY A 46 11.79 -3.35 3.95
N SER A 47 11.53 -4.29 4.85
CA SER A 47 12.56 -4.88 5.74
C SER A 47 13.70 -5.55 4.96
N ASN A 48 13.44 -6.02 3.75
CA ASN A 48 14.43 -6.59 2.83
C ASN A 48 15.49 -5.58 2.36
N LEU A 49 15.22 -4.27 2.43
CA LEU A 49 16.18 -3.22 2.07
C LEU A 49 17.04 -2.79 3.27
N ALA A 50 16.68 -3.22 4.48
CA ALA A 50 17.41 -2.96 5.72
C ALA A 50 18.48 -4.05 6.01
N ILE A 51 19.12 -4.60 4.96
CA ILE A 51 20.01 -5.77 5.05
C ILE A 51 21.50 -5.47 4.89
N ASN A 52 21.91 -4.20 4.99
CA ASN A 52 23.30 -3.81 4.76
C ASN A 52 24.26 -4.55 5.71
N LYS A 53 25.11 -5.41 5.15
CA LYS A 53 26.07 -6.25 5.90
C LYS A 53 27.42 -5.58 6.16
N GLY A 54 27.55 -4.29 5.81
CA GLY A 54 28.78 -3.52 5.98
C GLY A 54 29.94 -4.01 5.10
N GLN A 55 31.14 -3.47 5.32
CA GLN A 55 32.34 -3.75 4.53
C GLN A 55 33.60 -3.66 5.41
N TYR A 56 34.68 -4.31 5.00
CA TYR A 56 35.97 -4.13 5.64
C TYR A 56 36.67 -2.87 5.13
N ARG A 57 37.29 -2.13 6.05
CA ARG A 57 38.27 -1.08 5.80
C ARG A 57 39.55 -1.50 6.53
N ASP A 58 40.51 -2.04 5.77
CA ASP A 58 41.66 -2.77 6.34
C ASP A 58 41.19 -3.91 7.27
N GLN A 59 41.65 -3.97 8.52
CA GLN A 59 41.22 -4.97 9.52
C GLN A 59 39.97 -4.56 10.29
N PHE A 60 39.44 -3.36 10.05
CA PHE A 60 38.22 -2.89 10.70
C PHE A 60 36.97 -3.26 9.90
N GLN A 61 36.04 -3.99 10.51
CA GLN A 61 34.75 -4.28 9.90
C GLN A 61 33.73 -3.18 10.22
N VAL A 62 33.30 -2.43 9.21
CA VAL A 62 32.08 -1.62 9.29
C VAL A 62 30.90 -2.57 9.30
N VAL A 63 29.99 -2.43 10.26
CA VAL A 63 28.76 -3.24 10.35
C VAL A 63 27.56 -2.35 10.63
N ILE A 64 26.39 -2.76 10.16
CA ILE A 64 25.11 -2.12 10.54
C ILE A 64 24.47 -3.00 11.61
N ALA A 65 24.49 -2.53 12.85
CA ALA A 65 24.04 -3.27 14.02
C ALA A 65 22.52 -3.17 14.25
N GLY A 66 21.85 -2.27 13.52
CA GLY A 66 20.40 -2.12 13.51
C GLY A 66 19.97 -1.18 12.41
N SER A 67 18.81 -1.44 11.81
CA SER A 67 18.24 -0.63 10.74
C SER A 67 16.73 -0.71 10.80
N ASN A 68 16.07 0.46 10.81
CA ASN A 68 14.62 0.54 10.79
C ASN A 68 14.14 1.43 9.64
N GLY A 69 13.25 0.89 8.83
CA GLY A 69 12.65 1.58 7.70
C GLY A 69 11.30 2.18 8.06
N TYR A 70 11.10 3.43 7.66
CA TYR A 70 9.85 4.16 7.83
C TYR A 70 9.36 4.62 6.47
N ASN A 71 8.08 4.38 6.18
CA ASN A 71 7.41 4.96 5.03
C ASN A 71 6.54 6.11 5.53
N VAL A 72 6.46 7.18 4.73
CA VAL A 72 5.59 8.30 5.07
C VAL A 72 4.16 7.87 4.76
N ASP A 73 3.29 7.79 5.77
CA ASP A 73 1.85 7.46 5.61
C ASP A 73 1.17 8.37 4.56
N ALA A 74 1.63 9.61 4.45
CA ALA A 74 1.19 10.59 3.46
C ALA A 74 1.59 10.30 2.00
N CYS A 75 2.18 9.14 1.68
CA CYS A 75 2.20 8.66 0.29
C CYS A 75 0.78 8.43 -0.25
N GLU A 76 -0.22 8.36 0.63
CA GLU A 76 -1.61 8.36 0.24
C GLU A 76 -2.05 9.74 -0.22
N THR A 77 -2.09 9.93 -1.53
CA THR A 77 -2.70 11.12 -2.12
C THR A 77 -4.18 11.14 -1.75
N ALA A 78 -4.61 12.17 -1.03
CA ALA A 78 -6.03 12.42 -0.82
C ALA A 78 -6.73 12.53 -2.18
N VAL A 79 -7.84 11.82 -2.35
CA VAL A 79 -8.58 11.80 -3.61
C VAL A 79 -9.79 12.71 -3.46
N GLN A 80 -9.80 13.83 -4.19
CA GLN A 80 -10.88 14.80 -4.12
C GLN A 80 -12.23 14.16 -4.48
N GLY A 81 -13.25 14.38 -3.64
CA GLY A 81 -14.59 13.82 -3.82
C GLY A 81 -14.75 12.39 -3.30
N TRP A 82 -13.74 11.85 -2.62
CA TRP A 82 -13.75 10.50 -2.08
C TRP A 82 -13.40 10.50 -0.60
N THR A 83 -14.13 9.69 0.17
CA THR A 83 -13.85 9.45 1.58
C THR A 83 -12.88 8.28 1.70
N GLN A 84 -11.73 8.52 2.31
CA GLN A 84 -10.70 7.52 2.51
C GLN A 84 -10.87 6.81 3.86
N THR A 85 -10.73 5.48 3.87
CA THR A 85 -10.66 4.66 5.10
C THR A 85 -9.38 3.84 5.12
N GLN A 86 -8.63 3.94 6.22
CA GLN A 86 -7.40 3.17 6.43
C GLN A 86 -7.69 1.68 6.69
N LEU A 87 -7.11 0.83 5.85
CA LEU A 87 -7.23 -0.63 5.93
C LEU A 87 -5.96 -1.29 6.47
N GLY A 88 -4.77 -0.73 6.19
CA GLY A 88 -3.50 -1.23 6.69
C GLY A 88 -2.97 -2.42 5.88
N SER A 89 -3.12 -3.64 6.40
CA SER A 89 -2.54 -4.88 5.83
C SER A 89 -3.55 -5.81 5.15
N CYS A 90 -4.74 -5.30 4.84
CA CYS A 90 -5.77 -6.05 4.13
C CYS A 90 -6.50 -5.18 3.09
N SER A 91 -7.13 -5.83 2.12
CA SER A 91 -8.07 -5.26 1.17
C SER A 91 -9.43 -5.95 1.34
N ILE A 92 -10.41 -5.52 0.57
CA ILE A 92 -11.79 -5.99 0.65
C ILE A 92 -11.97 -7.31 -0.11
N ASN A 93 -12.56 -8.31 0.56
CA ASN A 93 -13.26 -9.39 -0.12
C ASN A 93 -14.75 -9.05 -0.11
N ALA A 94 -15.31 -8.74 -1.28
CA ALA A 94 -16.73 -8.42 -1.38
C ALA A 94 -17.55 -9.71 -1.16
N PRO A 95 -18.54 -9.71 -0.27
CA PRO A 95 -19.45 -10.83 -0.14
C PRO A 95 -20.40 -10.89 -1.34
N LYS A 96 -21.13 -12.00 -1.44
CA LYS A 96 -22.25 -12.14 -2.36
C LYS A 96 -23.24 -10.98 -2.16
N SER A 97 -23.72 -10.42 -3.25
CA SER A 97 -24.63 -9.30 -3.25
C SER A 97 -25.71 -9.48 -4.31
N TYR A 98 -26.73 -8.63 -4.28
CA TYR A 98 -27.80 -8.59 -5.28
C TYR A 98 -27.57 -7.43 -6.26
N CYS A 99 -26.29 -7.14 -6.53
CA CYS A 99 -25.77 -6.08 -7.41
C CYS A 99 -25.86 -6.39 -8.91
N LEU A 100 -26.08 -7.66 -9.24
CA LEU A 100 -26.16 -8.20 -10.58
C LEU A 100 -27.30 -9.24 -10.63
N PRO A 101 -27.94 -9.44 -11.80
CA PRO A 101 -29.06 -10.39 -11.94
C PRO A 101 -28.71 -11.84 -11.57
N ASP A 102 -27.42 -12.20 -11.58
CA ASP A 102 -26.89 -13.51 -11.23
C ASP A 102 -26.58 -13.68 -9.73
N ASN A 103 -26.87 -12.66 -8.91
CA ASN A 103 -26.48 -12.59 -7.51
C ASN A 103 -24.97 -12.70 -7.29
N SER A 104 -24.14 -12.15 -8.18
CA SER A 104 -22.69 -12.07 -7.96
C SER A 104 -22.33 -11.04 -6.88
N ASP A 105 -21.07 -11.05 -6.45
CA ASP A 105 -20.56 -9.96 -5.61
C ASP A 105 -20.52 -8.61 -6.39
N SER A 106 -20.09 -7.56 -5.68
CA SER A 106 -19.98 -6.20 -6.22
C SER A 106 -18.67 -5.90 -6.94
N TYR A 107 -17.74 -6.87 -7.03
CA TYR A 107 -16.43 -6.67 -7.63
C TYR A 107 -16.56 -6.44 -9.14
N LEU A 108 -15.85 -5.44 -9.64
CA LEU A 108 -15.84 -5.08 -11.06
C LEU A 108 -14.61 -5.64 -11.74
N THR A 109 -13.43 -5.25 -11.25
CA THR A 109 -12.15 -5.63 -11.84
C THR A 109 -11.00 -5.18 -10.94
N VAL A 110 -9.77 -5.45 -11.37
CA VAL A 110 -8.54 -5.02 -10.72
C VAL A 110 -7.58 -4.43 -11.76
N LYS A 111 -6.80 -3.43 -11.35
CA LYS A 111 -5.71 -2.86 -12.13
C LYS A 111 -4.41 -2.90 -11.33
N THR A 112 -3.36 -3.42 -11.96
CA THR A 112 -2.01 -3.42 -11.40
C THR A 112 -1.17 -2.33 -12.06
N PHE A 113 -0.38 -1.64 -11.24
CA PHE A 113 0.64 -0.68 -11.65
C PHE A 113 2.00 -1.15 -11.13
N SER A 114 2.86 -1.58 -12.04
CA SER A 114 4.13 -2.27 -11.72
C SER A 114 5.34 -1.34 -11.63
N ASP A 115 5.11 -0.02 -11.61
CA ASP A 115 6.15 1.01 -11.60
C ASP A 115 6.71 1.30 -10.20
N GLY A 116 6.24 0.59 -9.17
CA GLY A 116 6.64 0.78 -7.77
C GLY A 116 6.13 2.08 -7.14
N ASN A 117 5.42 2.91 -7.89
CA ASN A 117 4.77 4.09 -7.33
C ASN A 117 3.57 3.68 -6.48
N PHE A 118 3.23 4.49 -5.50
CA PHE A 118 1.98 4.38 -4.76
C PHE A 118 1.29 5.74 -4.83
N ASP A 119 0.20 5.81 -5.60
CA ASP A 119 -0.56 7.02 -5.88
C ASP A 119 -2.04 6.63 -6.01
N ASN A 120 -2.90 7.14 -5.13
CA ASN A 120 -4.31 6.75 -5.12
C ASN A 120 -5.11 7.45 -6.23
N SER A 121 -4.62 8.56 -6.77
CA SER A 121 -5.30 9.32 -7.82
C SER A 121 -5.42 8.53 -9.13
N ARG A 122 -4.46 7.64 -9.41
CA ARG A 122 -4.52 6.74 -10.59
C ARG A 122 -5.52 5.60 -10.44
N CYS A 123 -5.76 5.12 -9.21
CA CYS A 123 -6.89 4.20 -8.98
C CYS A 123 -8.20 4.92 -9.26
N LYS A 124 -8.37 6.16 -8.77
CA LYS A 124 -9.56 6.96 -9.08
C LYS A 124 -9.73 7.19 -10.58
N ALA A 125 -8.67 7.55 -11.30
CA ALA A 125 -8.73 7.75 -12.75
C ALA A 125 -9.18 6.46 -13.48
N GLN A 126 -8.71 5.30 -13.03
CA GLN A 126 -9.17 4.01 -13.57
C GLN A 126 -10.64 3.72 -13.22
N CYS A 127 -11.08 4.08 -12.01
CA CYS A 127 -12.48 3.99 -11.59
C CYS A 127 -13.39 4.86 -12.48
N ASP A 128 -12.97 6.09 -12.82
CA ASP A 128 -13.68 6.97 -13.76
C ASP A 128 -13.80 6.33 -15.16
N ILE A 129 -12.73 5.68 -15.65
CA ILE A 129 -12.73 4.97 -16.92
C ILE A 129 -13.74 3.81 -16.90
N ILE A 130 -13.75 3.02 -15.83
CA ILE A 130 -14.69 1.90 -15.66
C ILE A 130 -16.12 2.41 -15.69
N THR A 131 -16.42 3.46 -14.92
CA THR A 131 -17.74 4.11 -14.87
C THR A 131 -18.17 4.62 -16.25
N LYS A 132 -17.27 5.24 -17.00
CA LYS A 132 -17.58 5.74 -18.35
C LYS A 132 -17.83 4.61 -19.35
N GLN A 133 -17.12 3.50 -19.23
CA GLN A 133 -17.26 2.34 -20.14
C GLN A 133 -18.52 1.53 -19.86
N SER A 134 -18.93 1.47 -18.59
CA SER A 134 -20.11 0.71 -18.16
C SER A 134 -20.99 1.53 -17.23
N PRO A 135 -21.81 2.46 -17.76
CA PRO A 135 -22.66 3.33 -16.94
C PRO A 135 -23.67 2.58 -16.05
N ASP A 136 -24.10 1.38 -16.46
CA ASP A 136 -25.01 0.53 -15.70
C ASP A 136 -24.31 -0.22 -14.55
N THR A 137 -22.97 -0.26 -14.55
CA THR A 137 -22.15 -0.90 -13.54
C THR A 137 -21.01 0.02 -13.07
N PRO A 138 -21.35 1.23 -12.57
CA PRO A 138 -20.36 2.25 -12.25
C PRO A 138 -19.46 1.82 -11.09
N CYS A 139 -18.23 2.31 -11.10
CA CYS A 139 -17.30 2.19 -9.99
C CYS A 139 -17.57 3.28 -8.96
N ASN A 140 -18.05 2.88 -7.78
CA ASN A 140 -18.38 3.79 -6.67
C ASN A 140 -17.47 3.60 -5.46
N PHE A 141 -16.65 2.55 -5.50
CA PHE A 141 -15.74 2.19 -4.42
C PHE A 141 -14.50 1.52 -4.99
N PHE A 142 -13.34 1.84 -4.44
CA PHE A 142 -12.11 1.13 -4.77
C PHE A 142 -11.20 0.96 -3.56
N THR A 143 -10.39 -0.08 -3.57
CA THR A 143 -9.24 -0.20 -2.68
C THR A 143 -7.97 0.08 -3.47
N SER A 144 -6.98 0.66 -2.79
CA SER A 144 -5.64 0.90 -3.30
C SER A 144 -4.65 0.35 -2.27
N TYR A 145 -3.75 -0.51 -2.70
CA TYR A 145 -2.79 -1.14 -1.80
C TYR A 145 -1.52 -1.57 -2.52
N MET A 146 -0.42 -1.70 -1.78
CA MET A 146 0.79 -2.32 -2.30
C MET A 146 0.77 -3.82 -2.04
N GLN A 147 1.12 -4.57 -3.08
CA GLN A 147 1.52 -5.96 -2.92
C GLN A 147 3.01 -6.03 -2.60
N VAL A 148 3.33 -6.71 -1.50
CA VAL A 148 4.68 -6.93 -1.01
C VAL A 148 5.01 -8.40 -1.25
N LYS A 149 5.97 -8.67 -2.13
CA LYS A 149 6.40 -10.03 -2.45
C LYS A 149 7.72 -10.33 -1.76
N ASN A 150 7.79 -11.40 -0.97
CA ASN A 150 8.98 -11.75 -0.19
C ASN A 150 9.51 -10.59 0.69
N GLY A 151 8.61 -9.79 1.26
CA GLY A 151 8.98 -8.60 2.05
C GLY A 151 9.46 -7.40 1.23
N GLN A 152 9.52 -7.51 -0.09
CA GLN A 152 9.91 -6.43 -1.00
C GLN A 152 8.68 -5.72 -1.57
N CYS A 153 8.67 -4.39 -1.55
CA CYS A 153 7.61 -3.61 -2.19
C CYS A 153 7.58 -3.92 -3.69
N GLY A 154 6.45 -4.41 -4.19
CA GLY A 154 6.30 -4.84 -5.57
C GLY A 154 5.52 -3.83 -6.40
N VAL A 155 4.19 -3.93 -6.33
CA VAL A 155 3.29 -3.26 -7.27
C VAL A 155 2.11 -2.65 -6.52
N GLN A 156 1.55 -1.56 -7.03
CA GLN A 156 0.25 -1.08 -6.56
C GLN A 156 -0.85 -1.88 -7.25
N GLN A 157 -1.82 -2.31 -6.46
CA GLN A 157 -3.03 -2.95 -6.92
C GLN A 157 -4.22 -2.04 -6.56
N CYS A 158 -5.11 -1.82 -7.52
CA CYS A 158 -6.39 -1.16 -7.31
C CYS A 158 -7.52 -2.15 -7.59
N ALA A 159 -8.37 -2.47 -6.62
CA ALA A 159 -9.57 -3.29 -6.84
C ALA A 159 -10.81 -2.39 -6.84
N PHE A 160 -11.71 -2.61 -7.79
CA PHE A 160 -12.85 -1.74 -8.06
C PHE A 160 -14.17 -2.46 -7.79
N TYR A 161 -15.13 -1.73 -7.24
CA TYR A 161 -16.41 -2.29 -6.82
C TYR A 161 -17.55 -1.33 -7.13
N LYS A 162 -18.74 -1.90 -7.33
CA LYS A 162 -19.98 -1.14 -7.52
C LYS A 162 -20.48 -0.44 -6.27
N ARG A 163 -20.11 -0.93 -5.09
CA ARG A 163 -20.55 -0.39 -3.80
C ARG A 163 -19.45 -0.38 -2.77
N ALA A 164 -19.63 0.49 -1.78
CA ALA A 164 -18.78 0.59 -0.63
C ALA A 164 -18.96 -0.60 0.32
N TRP A 165 -17.84 -0.94 0.95
CA TRP A 165 -17.73 -1.91 2.02
C TRP A 165 -16.97 -1.29 3.19
N ASP A 166 -17.48 -1.50 4.39
CA ASP A 166 -16.80 -1.09 5.60
C ASP A 166 -15.63 -2.03 5.93
N LYS A 167 -14.86 -1.64 6.95
CA LYS A 167 -13.62 -2.32 7.34
C LYS A 167 -13.83 -3.77 7.79
N SER A 168 -15.04 -4.19 8.17
CA SER A 168 -15.31 -5.59 8.53
C SER A 168 -15.09 -6.57 7.37
N TYR A 169 -15.13 -6.10 6.12
CA TYR A 169 -14.85 -6.90 4.93
C TYR A 169 -13.37 -6.91 4.51
N CYS A 170 -12.50 -6.27 5.30
CA CYS A 170 -11.06 -6.23 5.09
C CYS A 170 -10.41 -7.58 5.46
N THR A 171 -10.58 -8.58 4.60
CA THR A 171 -10.13 -9.96 4.85
C THR A 171 -9.20 -10.49 3.76
N ASN A 172 -9.02 -9.77 2.66
CA ASN A 172 -8.01 -10.11 1.67
C ASN A 172 -6.64 -9.68 2.21
N THR A 173 -5.78 -10.62 2.59
CA THR A 173 -4.45 -10.33 3.14
C THR A 173 -3.31 -10.62 2.15
N GLY A 174 -3.65 -10.98 0.91
CA GLY A 174 -2.71 -11.39 -0.13
C GLY A 174 -2.73 -12.89 -0.42
N ASP A 175 -1.62 -13.40 -0.94
CA ASP A 175 -1.46 -14.80 -1.33
C ASP A 175 -0.30 -15.42 -0.52
N PRO A 176 -0.61 -16.22 0.52
CA PRO A 176 0.41 -16.82 1.37
C PRO A 176 1.25 -17.87 0.64
N VAL A 177 0.71 -18.54 -0.40
CA VAL A 177 1.43 -19.57 -1.16
C VAL A 177 2.57 -18.94 -1.94
N ASN A 178 2.30 -17.80 -2.58
CA ASN A 178 3.29 -17.05 -3.35
C ASN A 178 4.03 -15.98 -2.53
N LYS A 179 3.84 -15.96 -1.20
CA LYS A 179 4.46 -15.02 -0.26
C LYS A 179 4.20 -13.55 -0.64
N ILE A 180 2.97 -13.27 -1.05
CA ILE A 180 2.48 -11.92 -1.34
C ILE A 180 1.64 -11.47 -0.15
N THR A 181 2.00 -10.35 0.46
CA THR A 181 1.20 -9.69 1.49
C THR A 181 0.70 -8.34 1.00
N ILE A 182 -0.31 -7.80 1.68
CA ILE A 182 -0.84 -6.47 1.42
C ILE A 182 -0.28 -5.47 2.44
N ALA A 183 0.10 -4.29 1.97
CA ALA A 183 0.56 -3.18 2.81
C ALA A 183 0.03 -1.84 2.30
N TRP A 184 -0.03 -0.87 3.20
CA TRP A 184 -0.48 0.52 2.94
C TRP A 184 -1.83 0.55 2.21
N ALA A 185 -2.74 -0.33 2.63
CA ALA A 185 -4.04 -0.43 2.03
C ALA A 185 -4.98 0.66 2.55
N SER A 186 -5.70 1.28 1.63
CA SER A 186 -6.80 2.19 1.91
C SER A 186 -7.98 1.89 0.99
N SER A 187 -9.19 2.13 1.47
CA SER A 187 -10.39 2.16 0.63
C SER A 187 -10.86 3.59 0.41
N PHE A 188 -11.56 3.79 -0.70
CA PHE A 188 -12.06 5.07 -1.15
C PHE A 188 -13.52 4.89 -1.57
N THR A 189 -14.41 5.62 -0.90
CA THR A 189 -15.84 5.66 -1.19
C THR A 189 -16.17 6.97 -1.90
N ASN A 190 -16.89 6.91 -3.02
CA ASN A 190 -17.34 8.10 -3.72
C ASN A 190 -18.38 8.85 -2.87
N ASN A 191 -18.13 10.14 -2.60
CA ASN A 191 -19.00 10.95 -1.75
C ASN A 191 -20.36 11.26 -2.39
N ALA A 192 -20.45 11.18 -3.72
CA ALA A 192 -21.70 11.45 -4.44
C ALA A 192 -22.63 10.23 -4.45
N CYS A 193 -22.08 9.02 -4.40
CA CYS A 193 -22.84 7.76 -4.41
C CYS A 193 -21.93 6.63 -3.94
N ASP A 194 -22.27 5.99 -2.83
CA ASP A 194 -21.52 4.84 -2.31
C ASP A 194 -21.97 3.50 -2.94
N GLY A 195 -22.96 3.54 -3.83
CA GLY A 195 -23.51 2.39 -4.53
C GLY A 195 -24.34 1.43 -3.66
N THR A 196 -24.53 1.67 -2.36
CA THR A 196 -25.21 0.71 -1.48
C THR A 196 -26.70 0.57 -1.77
N GLU A 197 -27.35 1.65 -2.20
CA GLU A 197 -28.78 1.69 -2.56
C GLU A 197 -29.13 0.80 -3.76
N PHE A 198 -28.24 0.74 -4.75
CA PHE A 198 -28.48 -0.03 -5.99
C PHE A 198 -28.02 -1.48 -5.88
N CYS A 199 -27.40 -1.84 -4.77
CA CYS A 199 -26.48 -2.96 -4.69
C CYS A 199 -26.57 -3.60 -3.30
N SER A 200 -27.76 -4.13 -2.97
CA SER A 200 -28.05 -4.63 -1.62
C SER A 200 -27.34 -5.95 -1.29
N THR A 201 -27.09 -6.19 0.00
CA THR A 201 -26.66 -7.50 0.52
C THR A 201 -27.83 -8.42 0.85
N THR A 202 -29.05 -7.90 0.81
CA THR A 202 -30.31 -8.64 0.93
C THR A 202 -31.04 -8.63 -0.41
N PRO A 203 -31.83 -9.67 -0.73
CA PRO A 203 -32.70 -9.63 -1.90
C PRO A 203 -33.64 -8.42 -1.78
N ASN A 204 -33.82 -7.66 -2.86
CA ASN A 204 -34.91 -6.70 -2.93
C ASN A 204 -36.22 -7.49 -2.82
N VAL A 205 -36.86 -7.45 -1.65
CA VAL A 205 -38.25 -7.88 -1.53
C VAL A 205 -39.04 -6.81 -2.26
N LEU A 206 -39.46 -7.09 -3.49
CA LEU A 206 -40.48 -6.30 -4.16
C LEU A 206 -41.71 -6.32 -3.24
N THR A 207 -41.87 -5.29 -2.41
CA THR A 207 -43.14 -5.03 -1.75
C THR A 207 -44.08 -4.64 -2.87
N ALA A 208 -44.81 -5.64 -3.39
CA ALA A 208 -45.97 -5.40 -4.22
C ALA A 208 -46.88 -4.45 -3.43
N THR A 209 -46.86 -3.17 -3.81
CA THR A 209 -47.84 -2.22 -3.31
C THR A 209 -49.14 -2.68 -3.95
N ALA A 210 -49.97 -3.35 -3.16
CA ALA A 210 -51.32 -3.74 -3.59
C ALA A 210 -52.07 -2.44 -3.94
N VAL A 211 -52.43 -2.32 -5.22
CA VAL A 211 -53.44 -1.38 -5.71
C VAL A 211 -54.75 -2.17 -5.82
#